data_AF-A0A2M8KG02-F1
#
_entry.id   AF-A0A2M8KG02-F1
#
_cell.length_a   1.000
_cell.length_b   1.000
_cell.length_c   1.000
_cell.angle_alpha   90.00
_cell.angle_beta   90.00
_cell.angle_gamma   90.00
#
_symmetry.space_group_name_H-M   'P 1'
#
loop_
_entity.id
_entity.type
_entity.pdbx_description
1 polymer ?
#
loop_
_entity_poly.entity_id
_entity_poly.type
_entity_poly.pdbx_seq_one_letter_code
_entity_poly.pdbx_strand_id
1 'polypeptide(L)' 'MSRPRLCRKIEFNPDITYFKPQGVPMRFLEIVELTTEEMEACRLRHINDMEQQEAADKMHTSQSTYQRILYS' A
#
# COMPACT_ATOMS: atom_id res chain seq x y z
N MET A 1 -8.77 -11.14 22.68
CA MET A 1 -7.79 -10.04 22.60
C MET A 1 -7.29 -9.97 21.17
N SER A 2 -7.49 -8.84 20.48
CA SER A 2 -6.93 -8.61 19.15
C SER A 2 -5.41 -8.50 19.27
N ARG A 3 -4.69 -9.29 18.45
CA ARG A 3 -3.21 -9.24 18.42
C ARG A 3 -2.78 -7.81 18.09
N PRO A 4 -1.85 -7.20 18.86
CA PRO A 4 -1.34 -5.87 18.54
C PRO A 4 -0.78 -5.86 17.11
N ARG A 5 -1.14 -4.85 16.33
CA ARG A 5 -0.53 -4.63 15.01
C ARG A 5 0.93 -4.27 15.24
N LEU A 6 1.85 -5.02 14.64
CA LEU A 6 3.26 -4.63 14.64
C LEU A 6 3.45 -3.36 13.82
N CYS A 7 4.37 -2.49 14.25
CA CYS A 7 4.84 -1.38 13.43
C CYS A 7 5.51 -1.93 12.17
N ARG A 8 5.05 -1.49 11.01
CA ARG A 8 5.61 -1.86 9.70
C ARG A 8 6.51 -0.74 9.21
N LYS A 9 7.52 -1.08 8.42
CA LYS A 9 8.41 -0.08 7.81
C LYS A 9 7.83 0.37 6.48
N ILE A 10 7.72 1.69 6.34
CA ILE A 10 7.26 2.37 5.14
C ILE A 10 8.35 3.36 4.77
N GLU A 11 8.93 3.21 3.59
CA GLU A 11 10.00 4.09 3.10
C GLU A 11 9.47 5.16 2.14
N PHE A 12 8.20 5.06 1.72
CA PHE A 12 7.62 6.00 0.78
C PHE A 12 6.73 7.04 1.45
N ASN A 13 7.00 8.30 1.12
CA ASN A 13 6.24 9.45 1.55
C ASN A 13 5.88 10.29 0.31
N PRO A 14 4.66 10.13 -0.25
CA PRO A 14 4.27 10.81 -1.48
C PRO A 14 3.94 12.28 -1.22
N ASP A 15 4.48 13.19 -2.04
CA ASP A 15 4.07 14.60 -2.03
C ASP A 15 2.66 14.81 -2.61
N ILE A 16 2.18 13.85 -3.42
CA ILE A 16 0.87 13.88 -4.06
C ILE A 16 0.08 12.66 -3.61
N THR A 17 -1.04 12.89 -2.90
CA THR A 17 -1.88 11.84 -2.30
C THR A 17 -3.25 11.69 -2.95
N TYR A 18 -3.57 12.51 -3.95
CA TYR A 18 -4.89 12.50 -4.57
C TYR A 18 -4.78 12.45 -6.09
N PHE A 19 -5.42 11.44 -6.67
CA PHE A 19 -5.48 11.24 -8.11
C PHE A 19 -6.94 11.21 -8.54
N LYS A 20 -7.25 11.92 -9.63
CA LYS A 20 -8.59 11.91 -10.22
C LYS A 20 -8.50 11.80 -11.74
N PRO A 21 -9.39 11.03 -12.38
CA PRO A 21 -9.47 10.97 -13.83
C PRO A 21 -9.87 12.34 -14.42
N GLN A 22 -9.37 12.61 -15.62
CA GLN A 22 -9.70 13.83 -16.35
C GLN A 22 -11.14 13.77 -16.89
N GLY A 23 -11.84 14.91 -16.89
CA GLY A 23 -13.16 15.03 -17.54
C GLY A 23 -14.37 14.62 -16.69
N VAL A 24 -14.17 13.98 -15.53
CA VAL A 24 -15.27 13.63 -14.61
C VAL A 24 -15.26 14.54 -13.38
N PRO A 25 -16.36 15.24 -13.06
CA PRO A 25 -16.48 16.00 -11.82
C PRO A 25 -16.38 15.09 -10.58
N MET A 26 -15.63 15.54 -9.57
CA MET A 26 -15.38 14.82 -8.31
C MET A 26 -16.63 14.29 -7.63
N ARG A 27 -17.73 15.06 -7.66
CA ARG A 27 -19.01 14.68 -7.05
C ARG A 27 -19.66 13.41 -7.63
N PHE A 28 -19.20 12.96 -8.80
CA PHE A 28 -19.70 11.76 -9.47
C PHE A 28 -18.72 10.58 -9.35
N LEU A 29 -17.56 10.78 -8.74
CA LEU A 29 -16.55 9.75 -8.58
C LEU A 29 -16.68 9.10 -7.21
N GLU A 30 -16.47 7.79 -7.17
CA GLU A 30 -16.23 7.07 -5.94
C GLU A 30 -14.79 7.35 -5.46
N ILE A 31 -14.64 7.58 -4.16
CA ILE A 31 -13.34 7.79 -3.54
C ILE A 31 -12.85 6.44 -3.01
N VAL A 32 -11.71 6.00 -3.52
CA VAL A 32 -10.99 4.83 -2.99
C VAL A 32 -9.80 5.34 -2.18
N GLU A 33 -9.82 5.07 -0.88
CA GLU A 33 -8.72 5.42 0.02
C GLU A 33 -7.72 4.26 0.07
N LEU A 34 -6.44 4.57 -0.17
CA LEU A 34 -5.35 3.62 0.04
C LEU A 34 -4.60 4.01 1.31
N THR A 35 -4.39 3.03 2.17
CA THR A 35 -3.52 3.16 3.32
C THR A 35 -2.06 3.31 2.87
N THR A 36 -1.24 3.90 3.73
CA THR A 36 0.21 4.00 3.49
C THR A 36 0.87 2.64 3.35
N GLU A 37 0.31 1.60 3.97
CA GLU A 37 0.79 0.21 3.90
C GLU A 37 0.50 -0.42 2.54
N GLU A 38 -0.74 -0.32 2.05
CA GLU A 38 -1.13 -0.81 0.71
C GLU A 38 -0.29 -0.13 -0.37
N MET A 39 -0.06 1.17 -0.21
CA MET A 39 0.64 1.97 -1.18
C MET A 39 2.14 1.65 -1.22
N GLU A 40 2.78 1.47 -0.06
CA GLU A 40 4.15 0.95 0.02
C GLU A 40 4.26 -0.47 -0.55
N ALA A 41 3.32 -1.35 -0.23
CA ALA A 41 3.31 -2.72 -0.74
C ALA A 41 3.21 -2.74 -2.27
N CYS A 42 2.32 -1.93 -2.83
CA CYS A 42 2.15 -1.74 -4.28
C CYS A 42 3.43 -1.20 -4.93
N ARG A 43 4.08 -0.18 -4.33
CA ARG A 43 5.36 0.36 -4.82
C ARG A 43 6.45 -0.70 -4.84
N LEU A 44 6.63 -1.45 -3.76
CA LEU A 44 7.66 -2.49 -3.69
C LEU A 44 7.42 -3.58 -4.74
N ARG A 45 6.16 -3.99 -4.95
CA ARG A 45 5.84 -5.07 -5.90
C ARG A 45 5.92 -4.63 -7.36
N HIS A 46 5.28 -3.51 -7.69
CA HIS A 46 4.98 -3.14 -9.08
C HIS A 46 5.88 -2.04 -9.64
N ILE A 47 6.51 -1.23 -8.78
CA ILE A 47 7.44 -0.18 -9.21
C ILE A 47 8.89 -0.63 -9.06
N ASN A 48 9.20 -1.36 -7.98
CA ASN A 48 10.55 -1.86 -7.73
C ASN A 48 10.77 -3.31 -8.18
N ASP A 49 9.75 -3.94 -8.80
CA ASP A 49 9.78 -5.34 -9.27
C ASP A 49 10.31 -6.36 -8.24
N MET A 50 10.03 -6.13 -6.95
CA MET A 50 10.52 -7.01 -5.89
C MET A 50 9.65 -8.26 -5.79
N GLU A 51 10.27 -9.38 -5.44
CA GLU A 51 9.56 -10.60 -5.11
C GLU A 51 8.81 -10.45 -3.78
N GLN A 52 7.73 -11.22 -3.60
CA GLN A 52 6.83 -11.07 -2.45
C GLN A 52 7.56 -11.24 -1.10
N GLN A 53 8.54 -12.13 -1.05
CA GLN A 53 9.33 -12.37 0.15
C GLN A 53 10.25 -11.18 0.45
N GLU A 54 10.95 -10.65 -0.55
CA GLU A 54 11.84 -9.50 -0.40
C GLU A 54 11.07 -8.24 0.03
N ALA A 55 9.89 -8.01 -0.56
CA ALA A 55 9.05 -6.87 -0.21
C ALA A 55 8.51 -6.99 1.23
N ALA A 56 8.16 -8.20 1.67
CA ALA A 56 7.73 -8.45 3.05
C ALA A 56 8.86 -8.19 4.05
N ASP A 57 10.08 -8.65 3.74
CA ASP A 57 11.26 -8.41 4.56
C ASP A 57 11.57 -6.90 4.68
N LYS A 58 11.44 -6.15 3.58
CA LYS A 58 11.61 -4.69 3.55
C LYS A 58 10.61 -3.95 4.46
N MET A 59 9.36 -4.41 4.50
CA MET A 59 8.32 -3.86 5.36
C MET A 59 8.38 -4.38 6.81
N HIS A 60 9.35 -5.23 7.13
CA HIS A 60 9.46 -5.96 8.41
C HIS A 60 8.17 -6.72 8.78
N THR A 61 7.61 -7.43 7.80
CA THR A 61 6.40 -8.23 8.00
C THR A 61 6.55 -9.63 7.42
N SER A 62 5.63 -10.53 7.77
CA SER A 62 5.61 -11.86 7.16
C SER A 62 5.07 -11.80 5.73
N GLN A 63 5.53 -12.70 4.85
CA GLN A 63 5.05 -12.82 3.47
C GLN A 63 3.51 -12.89 3.37
N SER A 64 2.87 -13.64 4.28
CA SER A 64 1.40 -13.76 4.34
C SER A 64 0.71 -12.46 4.74
N THR A 65 1.31 -11.66 5.63
CA THR A 65 0.77 -10.36 6.03
C THR A 65 0.99 -9.32 4.94
N TYR A 66 2.14 -9.33 4.29
CA TYR A 66 2.40 -8.53 3.10
C TYR A 66 1.37 -8.81 2.00
N GLN A 67 1.07 -10.09 1.74
CA GLN A 67 0.04 -10.46 0.76
C GLN A 67 -1.33 -9.87 1.11
N ARG A 68 -1.73 -9.97 2.38
CA ARG A 68 -3.01 -9.40 2.82
C ARG A 68 -3.06 -7.90 2.65
N ILE A 69 -1.95 -7.20 2.84
CA ILE A 69 -1.85 -5.75 2.62
C ILE A 69 -1.96 -5.44 1.12
N LEU A 70 -1.34 -6.25 0.25
CA LEU A 70 -1.37 -6.01 -1.19
C LEU A 70 -2.75 -6.28 -1.83
N TYR A 71 -3.56 -7.15 -1.24
CA TYR A 71 -4.90 -7.54 -1.72
C TYR A 71 -6.06 -7.00 -0.88
N SER A 72 -5.75 -6.09 0.04
CA SER A 72 -6.70 -5.36 0.90
C SER A 72 -7.54 -4.41 0.06
#